data_AF-A0A8T6EJ51-F1
#
_entry.id   AF-A0A8T6EJ51-F1
#
_cell.length_a   1.000
_cell.length_b   1.000
_cell.length_c   1.000
_cell.angle_alpha   90.00
_cell.angle_beta   90.00
_cell.angle_gamma   90.00
#
_symmetry.space_group_name_H-M   'P 1'
#
loop_
_entity.id
_entity.type
_entity.pdbx_description
1 polymer ?
#
loop_
_entity_poly.entity_id
_entity_poly.type
_entity_poly.pdbx_seq_one_letter_code
_entity_poly.pdbx_strand_id
1 'polypeptide(L)'
;MKEGKTALEATVVQWLAYGDVDRAITLLPRVREGESKLEVYKSIAGQLEEEDRISEAIQLGDQLPEDQKEDFLQRLSLNVAHRAPFSHLEAGIRELPTKELQSRAARSAMMFSGTFMLPELSEHERGQLKEYLTDDDKTIVEMVESVALDSLKEDLPKIPAPGN
;
A
#
# COMPACT_ATOMS: atom_id res chain seq x y z
N MET A 1 22.03 -3.79 -28.08
CA MET A 1 20.89 -3.52 -28.99
C MET A 1 19.63 -3.54 -28.13
N LYS A 2 18.85 -2.45 -28.07
CA LYS A 2 17.56 -2.48 -27.37
C LYS A 2 16.58 -3.24 -28.28
N GLU A 3 16.27 -4.50 -27.93
CA GLU A 3 15.20 -5.23 -28.63
C GLU A 3 13.91 -4.42 -28.47
N GLY A 4 13.29 -4.04 -29.58
CA GLY A 4 12.03 -3.30 -29.55
C GLY A 4 10.93 -4.16 -28.94
N LYS A 5 9.97 -3.52 -28.25
CA LYS A 5 8.83 -4.22 -27.65
C LYS A 5 8.22 -5.18 -28.67
N THR A 6 8.05 -6.45 -28.30
CA THR A 6 7.41 -7.42 -29.18
C THR A 6 5.95 -7.02 -29.41
N ALA A 7 5.35 -7.45 -30.54
CA ALA A 7 3.94 -7.15 -30.83
C ALA A 7 3.00 -7.61 -29.70
N LEU A 8 3.38 -8.68 -29.00
CA LEU A 8 2.64 -9.19 -27.85
C LEU A 8 2.76 -8.27 -26.63
N GLU A 9 3.95 -7.77 -26.29
CA GLU A 9 4.12 -6.79 -25.21
C GLU A 9 3.38 -5.50 -25.47
N ALA A 10 3.43 -5.01 -26.73
CA ALA A 10 2.64 -3.85 -27.15
C ALA A 10 1.14 -4.11 -26.98
N THR A 11 0.67 -5.33 -27.26
CA THR A 11 -0.72 -5.73 -27.07
C THR A 11 -1.11 -5.77 -25.59
N VAL A 12 -0.25 -6.29 -24.70
CA VAL A 12 -0.53 -6.29 -23.25
C VAL A 12 -0.63 -4.86 -22.72
N VAL A 13 0.34 -4.02 -23.08
CA VAL A 13 0.32 -2.59 -22.70
C VAL A 13 -0.94 -1.90 -23.24
N GLN A 14 -1.37 -2.24 -24.44
CA GLN A 14 -2.60 -1.70 -25.02
C GLN A 14 -3.85 -2.14 -24.23
N TRP A 15 -3.95 -3.40 -23.80
CA TRP A 15 -5.07 -3.85 -22.97
C TRP A 15 -5.08 -3.16 -21.60
N LEU A 16 -3.92 -2.99 -20.97
CA LEU A 16 -3.81 -2.22 -19.73
C LEU A 16 -4.23 -0.76 -19.94
N ALA A 17 -3.85 -0.13 -21.05
CA ALA A 17 -4.30 1.23 -21.39
C ALA A 17 -5.81 1.35 -21.63
N TYR A 18 -6.49 0.25 -21.96
CA TYR A 18 -7.94 0.17 -22.07
C TYR A 18 -8.63 -0.24 -20.76
N GLY A 19 -7.87 -0.51 -19.69
CA GLY A 19 -8.41 -1.01 -18.42
C GLY A 19 -8.88 -2.47 -18.48
N ASP A 20 -8.43 -3.25 -19.47
CA ASP A 20 -8.78 -4.67 -19.59
C ASP A 20 -7.64 -5.53 -19.01
N VAL A 21 -7.56 -5.53 -17.67
CA VAL A 21 -6.52 -6.23 -16.91
C VAL A 21 -6.63 -7.74 -17.09
N ASP A 22 -7.83 -8.29 -17.17
CA ASP A 22 -8.06 -9.73 -17.34
C ASP A 22 -7.51 -10.24 -18.68
N ARG A 23 -7.68 -9.45 -19.76
CA ARG A 23 -7.02 -9.77 -21.04
C ARG A 23 -5.51 -9.64 -20.96
N ALA A 24 -4.99 -8.63 -20.26
CA ALA A 24 -3.55 -8.48 -20.04
C ALA A 24 -2.95 -9.70 -19.31
N ILE A 25 -3.60 -10.18 -18.25
CA ILE A 25 -3.23 -11.39 -17.50
C ILE A 25 -3.24 -12.62 -18.41
N THR A 26 -4.30 -12.80 -19.21
CA THR A 26 -4.44 -13.96 -20.10
C THR A 26 -3.31 -14.06 -21.13
N LEU A 27 -2.74 -12.92 -21.54
CA LEU A 27 -1.67 -12.85 -22.53
C LEU A 27 -0.27 -12.99 -21.92
N LEU A 28 -0.14 -12.78 -20.61
CA LEU A 28 1.14 -12.78 -19.90
C LEU A 28 1.95 -14.08 -20.01
N PRO A 29 1.37 -15.30 -19.96
CA PRO A 29 2.12 -16.54 -20.16
C PRO A 29 2.77 -16.65 -21.55
N ARG A 30 2.30 -15.88 -22.53
CA ARG A 30 2.82 -15.88 -23.91
C ARG A 30 3.97 -14.90 -24.10
N VAL A 31 4.20 -13.99 -23.14
CA VAL A 31 5.30 -13.02 -23.18
C VAL A 31 6.62 -13.76 -22.98
N ARG A 32 7.62 -13.44 -23.82
CA ARG A 32 8.93 -14.08 -23.78
C ARG A 32 9.62 -13.80 -22.44
N GLU A 33 10.23 -14.84 -21.86
CA GLU A 33 11.01 -14.72 -20.63
C GLU A 33 12.15 -13.69 -20.76
N GLY A 34 12.40 -12.95 -19.68
CA GLY A 34 13.42 -11.91 -19.60
C GLY A 34 12.92 -10.61 -18.95
N GLU A 35 13.73 -9.56 -19.02
CA GLU A 35 13.43 -8.23 -18.43
C GLU A 35 12.07 -7.68 -18.87
N SER A 36 11.70 -7.91 -20.13
CA SER A 36 10.40 -7.52 -20.68
C SER A 36 9.22 -8.10 -19.90
N LYS A 37 9.26 -9.39 -19.55
CA LYS A 37 8.16 -10.05 -18.83
C LYS A 37 8.00 -9.51 -17.42
N LEU A 38 9.11 -9.16 -16.77
CA LEU A 38 9.09 -8.54 -15.43
C LEU A 38 8.42 -7.17 -15.45
N GLU A 39 8.72 -6.34 -16.44
CA GLU A 39 8.07 -5.03 -16.59
C GLU A 39 6.57 -5.16 -16.88
N VAL A 40 6.17 -6.18 -17.65
CA VAL A 40 4.76 -6.49 -17.87
C VAL A 40 4.10 -6.96 -16.57
N TYR A 41 4.74 -7.85 -15.80
CA TYR A 41 4.25 -8.27 -14.48
C TYR A 41 4.01 -7.08 -13.55
N LYS A 42 4.99 -6.18 -13.43
CA LYS A 42 4.88 -4.96 -12.61
C LYS A 42 3.74 -4.05 -13.05
N SER A 43 3.54 -3.93 -14.37
CA SER A 43 2.46 -3.11 -14.94
C SER A 43 1.08 -3.68 -14.63
N ILE A 44 0.90 -5.00 -14.81
CA ILE A 44 -0.36 -5.67 -14.49
C ILE A 44 -0.61 -5.62 -12.98
N ALA A 45 0.41 -5.90 -12.15
CA ALA A 45 0.27 -5.84 -10.70
C ALA A 45 -0.14 -4.43 -10.23
N GLY A 46 0.46 -3.38 -10.79
CA GLY A 46 0.07 -2.00 -10.50
C GLY A 46 -1.39 -1.70 -10.88
N GLN A 47 -1.88 -2.22 -12.00
CA GLN A 47 -3.28 -2.03 -12.38
C GLN A 47 -4.24 -2.81 -11.48
N LEU A 48 -3.87 -4.04 -11.08
CA LEU A 48 -4.62 -4.82 -10.09
C LEU A 48 -4.67 -4.12 -8.74
N GLU A 49 -3.58 -3.45 -8.33
CA GLU A 49 -3.58 -2.59 -7.16
C GLU A 49 -4.61 -1.46 -7.32
N GLU A 50 -4.60 -0.73 -8.43
CA GLU A 50 -5.58 0.35 -8.67
C GLU A 50 -7.04 -0.13 -8.69
N GLU A 51 -7.29 -1.37 -9.12
CA GLU A 51 -8.61 -2.00 -9.15
C GLU A 51 -9.04 -2.66 -7.82
N ASP A 52 -8.28 -2.46 -6.74
CA ASP A 52 -8.50 -3.10 -5.43
C ASP A 52 -8.42 -4.64 -5.43
N ARG A 53 -7.73 -5.23 -6.42
CA ARG A 53 -7.54 -6.69 -6.58
C ARG A 53 -6.21 -7.16 -5.97
N ILE A 54 -6.04 -6.94 -4.66
CA ILE A 54 -4.76 -7.15 -3.95
C ILE A 54 -4.29 -8.60 -3.99
N SER A 55 -5.17 -9.55 -3.72
CA SER A 55 -4.84 -10.98 -3.76
C SER A 55 -4.28 -11.41 -5.11
N GLU A 56 -4.83 -10.88 -6.20
CA GLU A 56 -4.35 -11.18 -7.55
C GLU A 56 -3.01 -10.49 -7.83
N ALA A 57 -2.81 -9.25 -7.37
CA ALA A 57 -1.52 -8.57 -7.46
C ALA A 57 -0.42 -9.35 -6.72
N ILE A 58 -0.72 -9.94 -5.55
CA ILE A 58 0.21 -10.77 -4.78
C ILE A 58 0.55 -12.07 -5.53
N GLN A 59 -0.45 -12.79 -6.03
CA GLN A 59 -0.24 -14.02 -6.81
C GLN A 59 0.63 -13.76 -8.03
N LEU A 60 0.48 -12.58 -8.62
CA LEU A 60 1.28 -12.15 -9.75
C LEU A 60 2.73 -11.81 -9.32
N GLY A 61 2.89 -11.11 -8.20
CA GLY A 61 4.18 -10.80 -7.59
C GLY A 61 4.96 -12.05 -7.15
N ASP A 62 4.28 -13.15 -6.81
CA ASP A 62 4.91 -14.44 -6.48
C ASP A 62 5.70 -15.04 -7.65
N GLN A 63 5.45 -14.60 -8.88
CA GLN A 63 6.19 -15.02 -10.08
C GLN A 63 7.47 -14.21 -10.31
N LEU A 64 7.75 -13.20 -9.48
CA LEU A 64 8.97 -12.39 -9.56
C LEU A 64 10.16 -13.10 -8.90
N PRO A 65 11.40 -12.80 -9.34
CA PRO A 65 12.60 -13.13 -8.59
C PRO A 65 12.53 -12.64 -7.15
N GLU A 66 13.14 -13.37 -6.21
CA GLU A 66 13.02 -13.13 -4.76
C GLU A 66 13.34 -11.69 -4.34
N ASP A 67 14.41 -11.11 -4.92
CA ASP A 67 14.83 -9.72 -4.69
C ASP A 67 13.79 -8.69 -5.18
N GLN A 68 13.12 -8.98 -6.30
CA GLN A 68 12.08 -8.10 -6.84
C GLN A 68 10.71 -8.33 -6.19
N LYS A 69 10.45 -9.56 -5.72
CA LYS A 69 9.25 -9.90 -4.97
C LYS A 69 9.21 -9.15 -3.65
N GLU A 70 10.33 -9.09 -2.94
CA GLU A 70 10.40 -8.33 -1.69
C GLU A 70 10.11 -6.85 -1.93
N ASP A 71 10.79 -6.22 -2.90
CA ASP A 71 10.56 -4.81 -3.28
C ASP A 71 9.10 -4.55 -3.68
N PHE A 72 8.52 -5.45 -4.47
CA PHE A 72 7.11 -5.41 -4.86
C PHE A 72 6.17 -5.44 -3.64
N LEU A 73 6.34 -6.40 -2.74
CA LEU A 73 5.49 -6.54 -1.55
C LEU A 73 5.63 -5.33 -0.61
N GLN A 74 6.84 -4.79 -0.49
CA GLN A 74 7.08 -3.58 0.29
C GLN A 74 6.34 -2.37 -0.31
N ARG A 75 6.41 -2.18 -1.64
CA ARG A 75 5.66 -1.13 -2.34
C ARG A 75 4.15 -1.32 -2.21
N LEU A 76 3.67 -2.54 -2.40
CA LEU A 76 2.26 -2.91 -2.28
C LEU A 76 1.71 -2.54 -0.89
N SER A 77 2.44 -2.86 0.18
CA SER A 77 2.02 -2.53 1.55
C SER A 77 1.85 -1.01 1.76
N LEU A 78 2.70 -0.20 1.12
CA LEU A 78 2.59 1.26 1.18
C LEU A 78 1.40 1.77 0.37
N ASN A 79 1.13 1.19 -0.80
CA ASN A 79 -0.04 1.54 -1.60
C ASN A 79 -1.35 1.18 -0.91
N VAL A 80 -1.40 0.03 -0.23
CA VAL A 80 -2.52 -0.36 0.63
C VAL A 80 -2.78 0.69 1.71
N ALA A 81 -1.73 1.21 2.35
CA ALA A 81 -1.83 2.20 3.42
C ALA A 81 -2.51 3.53 3.01
N HIS A 82 -2.54 3.84 1.71
CA HIS A 82 -3.13 5.08 1.18
C HIS A 82 -4.54 4.89 0.63
N ARG A 83 -5.15 3.72 0.80
CA ARG A 83 -6.49 3.44 0.29
C ARG A 83 -7.56 4.16 1.10
N ALA A 84 -8.55 4.67 0.39
CA ALA A 84 -9.78 5.20 0.94
C ALA A 84 -10.96 4.61 0.15
N PRO A 85 -12.12 4.34 0.79
CA PRO A 85 -12.42 4.51 2.21
C PRO A 85 -11.72 3.48 3.12
N PHE A 86 -11.84 3.64 4.45
CA PHE A 86 -11.21 2.74 5.43
C PHE A 86 -11.50 1.26 5.18
N SER A 87 -12.69 0.91 4.70
CA SER A 87 -13.03 -0.49 4.38
C SER A 87 -12.10 -1.10 3.32
N HIS A 88 -11.61 -0.31 2.35
CA HIS A 88 -10.67 -0.78 1.33
C HIS A 88 -9.26 -0.90 1.88
N LEU A 89 -8.86 0.02 2.77
CA LEU A 89 -7.62 -0.07 3.53
C LEU A 89 -7.58 -1.34 4.38
N GLU A 90 -8.61 -1.58 5.19
CA GLU A 90 -8.66 -2.74 6.09
C GLU A 90 -8.65 -4.06 5.31
N ALA A 91 -9.46 -4.16 4.25
CA ALA A 91 -9.47 -5.34 3.39
C ALA A 91 -8.09 -5.58 2.75
N GLY A 92 -7.48 -4.52 2.20
CA GLY A 92 -6.15 -4.60 1.60
C GLY A 92 -5.08 -5.02 2.60
N ILE A 93 -5.14 -4.55 3.85
CA ILE A 93 -4.21 -4.99 4.90
C ILE A 93 -4.38 -6.49 5.14
N ARG A 94 -5.61 -6.99 5.31
CA ARG A 94 -5.88 -8.42 5.57
C ARG A 94 -5.36 -9.34 4.47
N GLU A 95 -5.30 -8.87 3.24
CA GLU A 95 -4.80 -9.64 2.09
C GLU A 95 -3.27 -9.71 2.01
N LEU A 96 -2.54 -8.84 2.73
CA LEU A 96 -1.08 -8.87 2.74
C LEU A 96 -0.56 -10.18 3.39
N PRO A 97 0.49 -10.80 2.80
CA PRO A 97 0.82 -12.20 3.08
C PRO A 97 1.56 -12.42 4.41
N THR A 98 2.12 -11.37 5.02
CA THR A 98 2.89 -11.49 6.27
C THR A 98 2.44 -10.46 7.30
N LYS A 99 2.65 -10.78 8.58
CA LYS A 99 2.31 -9.88 9.69
C LYS A 99 3.12 -8.59 9.63
N GLU A 100 4.37 -8.65 9.16
CA GLU A 100 5.26 -7.51 8.99
C GLU A 100 4.72 -6.55 7.93
N LEU A 101 4.22 -7.05 6.79
CA LEU A 101 3.63 -6.23 5.74
C LEU A 101 2.29 -5.61 6.20
N GLN A 102 1.46 -6.40 6.90
CA GLN A 102 0.23 -5.92 7.52
C GLN A 102 0.51 -4.77 8.51
N SER A 103 1.47 -4.99 9.40
CA SER A 103 1.92 -4.01 10.39
C SER A 103 2.45 -2.75 9.73
N ARG A 104 3.30 -2.88 8.70
CA ARG A 104 3.83 -1.75 7.93
C ARG A 104 2.73 -0.92 7.30
N ALA A 105 1.76 -1.56 6.63
CA ALA A 105 0.63 -0.89 6.00
C ALA A 105 -0.24 -0.16 7.04
N ALA A 106 -0.60 -0.83 8.14
CA ALA A 106 -1.38 -0.24 9.23
C ALA A 106 -0.66 0.95 9.88
N ARG A 107 0.64 0.81 10.20
CA ARG A 107 1.46 1.89 10.74
C ARG A 107 1.51 3.08 9.78
N SER A 108 1.77 2.83 8.50
CA SER A 108 1.80 3.89 7.48
C SER A 108 0.45 4.62 7.40
N ALA A 109 -0.67 3.89 7.38
CA ALA A 109 -1.99 4.51 7.36
C ALA A 109 -2.25 5.39 8.59
N MET A 110 -1.85 4.94 9.79
CA MET A 110 -1.99 5.71 11.03
C MET A 110 -1.11 6.96 11.08
N MET A 111 0.11 6.88 10.54
CA MET A 111 1.07 7.98 10.50
C MET A 111 0.70 9.05 9.48
N PHE A 112 0.12 8.65 8.33
CA PHE A 112 -0.23 9.58 7.26
C PHE A 112 -1.71 9.98 7.25
N SER A 113 -2.56 9.37 8.07
CA SER A 113 -3.93 9.81 8.33
C SER A 113 -3.99 11.30 8.65
N GLY A 114 -4.85 12.05 7.95
CA GLY A 114 -4.99 13.50 8.15
C GLY A 114 -3.82 14.32 7.58
N THR A 115 -2.89 13.69 6.87
CA THR A 115 -1.83 14.36 6.11
C THR A 115 -2.06 14.19 4.61
N PHE A 116 -1.63 15.17 3.80
CA PHE A 116 -1.56 15.08 2.33
C PHE A 116 -2.72 14.33 1.64
N MET A 117 -3.91 14.93 1.61
CA MET A 117 -5.11 14.40 0.92
C MET A 117 -5.67 13.07 1.45
N LEU A 118 -5.09 12.46 2.50
CA LEU A 118 -5.66 11.27 3.14
C LEU A 118 -6.69 11.67 4.20
N PRO A 119 -7.85 10.97 4.26
CA PRO A 119 -8.84 11.20 5.29
C PRO A 119 -8.28 10.93 6.68
N GLU A 120 -8.81 11.64 7.66
CA GLU A 120 -8.48 11.42 9.06
C GLU A 120 -9.18 10.16 9.57
N LEU A 121 -8.41 9.24 10.14
CA LEU A 121 -8.91 8.04 10.78
C LEU A 121 -9.56 8.40 12.12
N SER A 122 -10.78 7.92 12.32
CA SER A 122 -11.45 7.97 13.61
C SER A 122 -10.70 7.14 14.67
N GLU A 123 -10.98 7.42 15.94
CA GLU A 123 -10.42 6.65 17.07
C GLU A 123 -10.76 5.15 16.97
N HIS A 124 -11.96 4.82 16.47
CA HIS A 124 -12.36 3.44 16.24
C HIS A 124 -11.52 2.75 15.16
N GLU A 125 -11.35 3.40 14.00
CA GLU A 125 -10.55 2.88 12.88
C GLU A 125 -9.07 2.75 13.29
N ARG A 126 -8.53 3.72 14.04
CA ARG A 126 -7.20 3.61 14.64
C ARG A 126 -7.09 2.41 15.59
N GLY A 127 -8.11 2.19 16.42
CA GLY A 127 -8.19 1.02 17.30
C GLY A 127 -8.13 -0.30 16.54
N GLN A 128 -8.84 -0.40 15.41
CA GLN A 128 -8.81 -1.58 14.53
C GLN A 128 -7.42 -1.76 13.88
N LEU A 129 -6.78 -0.68 13.41
CA LEU A 129 -5.44 -0.76 12.83
C LEU A 129 -4.37 -1.24 13.81
N LYS A 130 -4.52 -0.91 15.10
CA LYS A 130 -3.60 -1.38 16.17
C LYS A 130 -3.56 -2.91 16.30
N GLU A 131 -4.59 -3.64 15.86
CA GLU A 131 -4.61 -5.11 15.86
C GLU A 131 -3.64 -5.71 14.82
N TYR A 132 -3.32 -4.96 13.76
CA TYR A 132 -2.39 -5.41 12.72
C TYR A 132 -0.92 -5.17 13.08
N LEU A 133 -0.66 -4.29 14.05
CA LEU A 133 0.70 -3.88 14.42
C LEU A 133 1.47 -5.01 15.14
N THR A 134 2.76 -5.12 14.83
CA THR A 134 3.75 -5.80 15.68
C THR A 134 3.98 -4.98 16.95
N ASP A 135 4.57 -5.59 17.98
CA ASP A 135 4.81 -4.89 19.25
C ASP A 135 5.80 -3.72 19.08
N ASP A 136 6.80 -3.87 18.21
CA ASP A 136 7.72 -2.79 17.84
C ASP A 136 6.98 -1.62 17.18
N ASP A 137 6.08 -1.91 16.23
CA ASP A 137 5.32 -0.87 15.52
C ASP A 137 4.27 -0.21 16.41
N LYS A 138 3.66 -0.93 17.36
CA LYS A 138 2.79 -0.33 18.39
C LYS A 138 3.55 0.69 19.20
N THR A 139 4.75 0.33 19.66
CA THR A 139 5.61 1.23 20.43
C THR A 139 5.92 2.50 19.63
N ILE A 140 6.25 2.36 18.34
CA ILE A 140 6.52 3.51 17.46
C ILE A 140 5.28 4.40 17.32
N VAL A 141 4.10 3.82 17.08
CA VAL A 141 2.84 4.58 16.95
C VAL A 141 2.52 5.33 18.24
N GLU A 142 2.63 4.68 19.40
CA GLU A 142 2.38 5.29 20.70
C GLU A 142 3.35 6.44 20.99
N MET A 143 4.64 6.26 20.67
CA MET A 143 5.63 7.33 20.78
C MET A 143 5.28 8.54 19.92
N VAL A 144 4.86 8.34 18.67
CA VAL A 144 4.46 9.47 17.80
C VAL A 144 3.17 10.14 18.29
N GLU A 145 2.17 9.36 18.71
CA GLU A 145 0.91 9.88 19.26
C GLU A 145 1.14 10.73 20.52
N SER A 146 2.05 10.30 21.41
CA SER A 146 2.42 11.05 22.62
C SER A 146 3.19 12.35 22.32
N VAL A 147 4.13 12.34 21.38
CA VAL A 147 4.88 13.56 20.97
C VAL A 147 3.95 14.59 20.33
N ALA A 148 2.98 14.16 19.53
CA ALA A 148 1.98 15.04 18.94
C ALA A 148 1.10 15.71 20.02
N LEU A 149 0.71 14.95 21.04
CA LEU A 149 -0.06 15.47 22.18
C LEU A 149 0.73 16.49 23.01
N ASP A 150 2.01 16.26 23.23
CA ASP A 150 2.83 17.17 24.02
C ASP A 150 3.12 18.48 23.27
N SER A 151 3.30 18.42 21.95
CA SER A 151 3.41 19.62 21.10
C SER A 151 2.14 20.49 21.15
N LEU A 152 0.96 19.87 21.18
CA LEU A 152 -0.33 20.58 21.31
C LEU A 152 -0.51 21.22 22.70
N LYS A 153 0.11 20.69 23.76
CA LYS A 153 0.03 21.26 25.12
C LYS A 153 0.89 22.51 25.29
N GLU A 154 2.01 22.61 24.56
CA GLU A 154 2.88 23.79 24.63
C GLU A 154 2.25 25.03 23.96
N ASP A 155 1.37 24.83 22.97
CA ASP A 155 0.67 25.91 22.24
C ASP A 155 -0.69 26.32 22.85
N LEU A 156 -1.14 25.69 23.94
CA LEU A 156 -2.35 26.14 24.62
C LEU A 156 -2.10 27.48 25.34
N PRO A 157 -2.84 28.56 25.03
CA PRO A 157 -2.69 29.82 25.75
C PRO A 157 -2.97 29.56 27.23
N LYS A 158 -2.01 29.92 28.09
CA LYS A 158 -2.19 29.90 29.54
C LYS A 158 -3.36 30.79 29.89
N ILE A 159 -4.55 30.22 30.06
CA ILE A 159 -5.71 30.94 30.59
C ILE A 159 -5.34 31.26 32.05
N PRO A 160 -5.15 32.54 32.44
CA PRO A 160 -4.87 32.86 33.82
C PRO A 160 -6.05 32.38 34.68
N ALA A 161 -5.74 31.62 35.73
CA ALA A 161 -6.74 31.21 36.69
C ALA A 161 -7.49 32.45 37.20
N PRO A 162 -8.83 32.43 37.30
CA PRO A 162 -9.57 33.55 37.86
C PRO A 162 -9.06 33.80 39.27
N GLY A 163 -8.53 34.99 39.50
CA GLY A 163 -7.98 35.40 40.79
C GLY A 163 -9.05 35.36 41.87
N ASN A 164 -8.68 34.79 43.02
CA ASN A 164 -9.43 34.91 44.28
C ASN A 164 -9.34 36.32 44.85
#